data_AF-A0A6L7TME7-F1
#
_entry.id   AF-A0A6L7TME7-F1
#
_cell.length_a   1.000
_cell.length_b   1.000
_cell.length_c   1.000
_cell.angle_alpha   90.00
_cell.angle_beta   90.00
_cell.angle_gamma   90.00
#
_symmetry.space_group_name_H-M   'P 1'
#
loop_
_entity.id
_entity.type
_entity.pdbx_description
1 polymer ?
#
loop_
_entity_poly.entity_id
_entity_poly.type
_entity_poly.pdbx_seq_one_letter_code
_entity_poly.pdbx_strand_id
1 'polypeptide(L)'
;MPGNACVRASGIDAPLFWPLHAWDRQVDLIIRRALIKKGDQTTSVQHINSLAGADLAQGILLAELLRQNPRLRSPITEAHPKALLNLLKISRGELDDLVQDAGNIQGPDKEHREDAILAAYAAWAMHHQRPGWRNLLIGETPPLYSPYPEKMDIGYWMPIP
;
A
#
# COMPACT_ATOMS: atom_id res chain seq x y z
N MET A 1 1.52 22.14 8.42
CA MET A 1 0.77 22.24 7.14
C MET A 1 0.16 23.63 7.04
N PRO A 2 0.17 24.29 5.87
CA PRO A 2 -0.61 25.51 5.67
C PRO A 2 -2.09 25.21 5.95
N GLY A 3 -2.79 26.16 6.57
CA GLY A 3 -4.07 25.94 7.29
C GLY A 3 -5.25 25.34 6.52
N ASN A 4 -5.12 25.08 5.21
CA ASN A 4 -6.18 24.56 4.33
C ASN A 4 -5.84 23.26 3.60
N ALA A 5 -4.73 22.58 3.92
CA ALA A 5 -4.40 21.31 3.28
C ALA A 5 -5.31 20.17 3.81
N CYS A 6 -5.90 19.40 2.89
CA CYS A 6 -6.74 18.23 3.20
C CYS A 6 -6.10 16.97 2.61
N VAL A 7 -5.99 15.91 3.42
CA VAL A 7 -5.50 14.61 2.96
C VAL A 7 -6.59 13.95 2.11
N ARG A 8 -6.29 13.66 0.84
CA ARG A 8 -7.26 13.11 -0.12
C ARG A 8 -7.28 11.58 -0.17
N ALA A 9 -6.16 10.95 0.16
CA ALA A 9 -5.99 9.51 0.28
C ALA A 9 -4.73 9.20 1.09
N SER A 10 -4.67 8.03 1.70
CA SER A 10 -3.53 7.55 2.49
C SER A 10 -3.08 6.17 2.01
N GLY A 11 -1.77 5.95 1.97
CA GLY A 11 -1.17 4.64 1.70
C GLY A 11 -0.52 4.11 2.97
N ILE A 12 -0.71 2.83 3.26
CA ILE A 12 -0.12 2.17 4.42
C ILE A 12 0.63 0.93 3.93
N ASP A 13 1.92 0.87 4.24
CA ASP A 13 2.74 -0.32 4.05
C ASP A 13 2.54 -1.31 5.20
N ALA A 14 1.35 -1.89 5.25
CA ALA A 14 1.02 -2.96 6.17
C ALA A 14 -0.25 -3.66 5.70
N PRO A 15 -0.41 -4.95 6.01
CA PRO A 15 -1.65 -5.64 5.74
C PRO A 15 -2.81 -5.06 6.53
N LEU A 16 -3.92 -4.80 5.85
CA LEU A 16 -5.13 -4.27 6.48
C LEU A 16 -6.31 -5.24 6.44
N PHE A 17 -6.14 -6.38 5.76
CA PHE A 17 -7.15 -7.43 5.66
C PHE A 17 -6.53 -8.83 5.48
N TRP A 18 -7.30 -9.85 5.87
CA TRP A 18 -6.96 -11.26 5.80
C TRP A 18 -8.15 -12.07 5.28
N PRO A 19 -7.96 -13.03 4.36
CA PRO A 19 -8.99 -13.99 4.03
C PRO A 19 -9.24 -14.92 5.21
N LEU A 20 -10.51 -15.17 5.55
CA LEU A 20 -10.85 -16.05 6.68
C LEU A 20 -10.80 -17.54 6.34
N HIS A 21 -10.90 -17.87 5.05
CA HIS A 21 -11.03 -19.27 4.58
C HIS A 21 -9.98 -19.65 3.52
N ALA A 22 -8.96 -18.81 3.32
CA ALA A 22 -7.86 -19.10 2.43
C ALA A 22 -6.53 -19.01 3.18
N TRP A 23 -5.58 -19.84 2.79
CA TRP A 23 -4.22 -19.80 3.32
C TRP A 23 -3.46 -18.56 2.84
N ASP A 24 -3.68 -18.16 1.59
CA ASP A 24 -2.97 -17.08 0.90
C ASP A 24 -3.97 -16.02 0.42
N ARG A 25 -3.54 -14.76 0.35
CA ARG A 25 -4.33 -13.68 -0.27
C ARG A 25 -4.27 -13.77 -1.79
N GLN A 26 -5.40 -13.57 -2.47
CA GLN A 26 -5.41 -13.49 -3.93
C GLN A 26 -4.58 -12.31 -4.45
N VAL A 27 -4.56 -11.19 -3.73
CA VAL A 27 -3.70 -10.05 -4.07
C VAL A 27 -2.23 -10.46 -4.11
N ASP A 28 -1.75 -11.21 -3.11
CA ASP A 28 -0.35 -11.64 -3.03
C ASP A 28 -0.02 -12.61 -4.18
N LEU A 29 -0.96 -13.50 -4.53
CA LEU A 29 -0.80 -14.43 -5.66
C LEU A 29 -0.75 -13.71 -7.02
N ILE A 30 -1.61 -12.71 -7.22
CA ILE A 30 -1.65 -11.89 -8.44
C ILE A 30 -0.33 -11.12 -8.60
N ILE A 31 0.15 -10.48 -7.53
CA ILE A 31 1.39 -9.71 -7.55
C ILE A 31 2.57 -10.63 -7.79
N ARG A 32 2.68 -11.77 -7.11
CA ARG A 32 3.74 -12.77 -7.36
C ARG A 32 3.77 -13.17 -8.83
N ARG A 33 2.62 -13.49 -9.43
CA ARG A 33 2.54 -13.81 -10.87
C ARG A 33 2.98 -12.66 -11.77
N ALA A 34 2.61 -11.42 -11.43
CA ALA A 34 3.01 -10.24 -12.19
C ALA A 34 4.52 -9.98 -12.10
N LEU A 35 5.12 -10.18 -10.92
CA LEU A 35 6.56 -10.06 -10.68
C LEU A 35 7.35 -11.15 -11.42
N ILE A 36 6.91 -12.42 -11.37
CA ILE A 36 7.51 -13.52 -12.13
C ILE A 36 7.52 -13.20 -13.64
N LYS A 37 6.41 -12.68 -14.18
CA LYS A 37 6.34 -12.27 -15.60
C LYS A 37 7.33 -11.16 -15.96
N LYS A 38 7.80 -10.39 -14.98
CA LYS A 38 8.82 -9.34 -15.14
C LYS A 38 10.24 -9.84 -14.88
N GLY A 39 10.43 -11.12 -14.60
CA GLY A 39 11.74 -11.72 -14.34
C GLY A 39 12.22 -11.60 -12.89
N ASP A 40 11.35 -11.20 -11.95
CA ASP A 40 11.69 -11.15 -10.52
C ASP A 40 11.58 -12.55 -9.88
N GLN A 41 12.33 -12.77 -8.80
CA GLN A 41 12.26 -14.01 -8.02
C GLN A 41 11.05 -13.96 -7.06
N THR A 42 10.47 -15.12 -6.76
CA THR A 42 9.20 -15.24 -6.02
C THR A 42 9.24 -14.75 -4.56
N THR A 43 10.40 -14.35 -4.05
CA THR A 43 10.65 -13.97 -2.66
C THR A 43 10.32 -12.51 -2.35
N SER A 44 10.02 -11.70 -3.36
CA SER A 44 9.73 -10.26 -3.18
C SER A 44 8.41 -9.97 -2.48
N VAL A 45 7.45 -10.91 -2.50
CA VAL A 45 6.19 -10.82 -1.76
C VAL A 45 6.19 -11.95 -0.74
N GLN A 46 6.38 -11.59 0.53
CA GLN A 46 6.33 -12.54 1.62
C GLN A 46 4.89 -12.85 2.00
N HIS A 47 4.69 -13.96 2.71
CA HIS A 47 3.39 -14.29 3.26
C HIS A 47 2.98 -13.23 4.29
N ILE A 48 1.69 -12.88 4.36
CA ILE A 48 1.15 -11.88 5.29
C ILE A 48 1.53 -12.13 6.76
N ASN A 49 1.74 -13.40 7.12
CA ASN A 49 2.15 -13.83 8.46
C ASN A 49 3.68 -13.79 8.71
N SER A 50 4.47 -13.30 7.76
CA SER A 50 5.93 -13.21 7.87
C SER A 50 6.42 -11.80 8.24
N LEU A 51 5.51 -10.83 8.35
CA LEU A 51 5.84 -9.47 8.76
C LEU A 51 6.21 -9.40 10.25
N ALA A 52 7.09 -8.46 10.60
CA ALA A 52 7.35 -8.15 11.99
C ALA A 52 6.05 -7.67 12.65
N GLY A 53 5.73 -8.21 13.84
CA GLY A 53 4.49 -7.86 14.54
C GLY A 53 4.35 -6.36 14.85
N ALA A 54 5.47 -5.63 14.91
CA ALA A 54 5.49 -4.19 15.11
C ALA A 54 4.92 -3.42 13.91
N ASP A 55 5.34 -3.74 12.68
CA ASP A 55 4.90 -3.04 11.46
C ASP A 55 3.41 -3.28 11.20
N LEU A 56 2.97 -4.51 11.47
CA LEU A 56 1.55 -4.89 11.45
C LEU A 56 0.73 -4.03 12.43
N ALA A 57 1.15 -3.97 13.70
CA ALA A 57 0.44 -3.20 14.72
C ALA A 57 0.45 -1.69 14.40
N GLN A 58 1.57 -1.15 13.92
CA GLN A 58 1.71 0.25 13.54
C GLN A 58 0.79 0.62 12.37
N GLY A 59 0.72 -0.21 11.34
CA GLY A 59 -0.14 0.03 10.18
C GLY A 59 -1.62 0.04 10.53
N ILE A 60 -2.04 -0.90 11.37
CA ILE A 60 -3.39 -0.94 11.97
C ILE A 60 -3.63 0.35 12.76
N LEU A 61 -2.81 0.67 13.77
CA LEU A 61 -2.99 1.88 14.59
C LEU A 61 -3.02 3.17 13.75
N LEU A 62 -2.20 3.27 12.71
CA LEU A 62 -2.21 4.41 11.79
C LEU A 62 -3.54 4.52 11.03
N ALA A 63 -4.06 3.39 10.52
CA ALA A 63 -5.36 3.37 9.86
C ALA A 63 -6.48 3.87 10.79
N GLU A 64 -6.46 3.46 12.06
CA GLU A 64 -7.43 3.90 13.06
C GLU A 64 -7.32 5.42 13.32
N LEU A 65 -6.11 5.93 13.54
CA LEU A 65 -5.89 7.36 13.79
C LEU A 65 -6.34 8.24 12.61
N LEU A 66 -6.10 7.78 11.37
CA LEU A 66 -6.56 8.47 10.16
C LEU A 66 -8.10 8.53 10.09
N ARG A 67 -8.80 7.49 10.55
CA ARG A 67 -10.26 7.42 10.52
C ARG A 67 -10.91 8.22 11.64
N GLN A 68 -10.31 8.23 12.84
CA GLN A 68 -10.80 8.98 13.99
C GLN A 68 -10.71 10.49 13.80
N ASN A 69 -9.78 10.97 12.96
CA ASN A 69 -9.64 12.39 12.67
C ASN A 69 -10.45 12.78 11.42
N PRO A 70 -11.54 13.57 11.54
CA PRO A 70 -12.39 13.93 10.41
C PRO A 70 -11.66 14.71 9.31
N ARG A 71 -10.54 15.38 9.62
CA ARG A 71 -9.72 16.11 8.64
C ARG A 71 -8.78 15.20 7.84
N LEU A 72 -8.50 14.00 8.36
CA LEU A 72 -7.62 13.00 7.75
C LEU A 72 -8.40 11.80 7.20
N ARG A 73 -9.68 11.69 7.52
CA ARG A 73 -10.58 10.64 7.06
C ARG A 73 -10.64 10.67 5.53
N SER A 74 -9.89 9.75 4.93
CA SER A 74 -9.71 9.61 3.50
C SER A 74 -9.67 8.11 3.13
N PRO A 75 -9.89 7.76 1.85
CA PRO A 75 -9.66 6.40 1.39
C PRO A 75 -8.24 5.93 1.71
N ILE A 76 -8.12 4.68 2.13
CA ILE A 76 -6.84 4.06 2.49
C ILE A 76 -6.53 3.00 1.45
N THR A 77 -5.29 2.92 0.97
CA THR A 77 -4.81 1.74 0.26
C THR A 77 -3.74 1.05 1.08
N GLU A 78 -3.83 -0.27 1.18
CA GLU A 78 -2.66 -1.08 1.48
C GLU A 78 -1.67 -0.94 0.32
N ALA A 79 -0.39 -0.84 0.64
CA ALA A 79 0.71 -0.78 -0.30
C ALA A 79 1.72 -1.90 0.00
N HIS A 80 2.43 -2.33 -1.03
CA HIS A 80 3.60 -3.20 -0.90
C HIS A 80 4.74 -2.55 -1.68
N PRO A 81 5.52 -1.64 -1.07
CA PRO A 81 6.48 -0.78 -1.74
C PRO A 81 7.48 -1.51 -2.63
N LYS A 82 8.10 -2.59 -2.13
CA LYS A 82 9.03 -3.40 -2.91
C LYS A 82 8.40 -3.99 -4.19
N ALA A 83 7.20 -4.54 -4.09
CA ALA A 83 6.47 -5.04 -5.25
C ALA A 83 6.10 -3.91 -6.20
N LEU A 84 5.66 -2.77 -5.67
CA LEU A 84 5.30 -1.60 -6.45
C LEU A 84 6.50 -1.05 -7.24
N LEU A 85 7.67 -0.94 -6.60
CA LEU A 85 8.92 -0.50 -7.23
C LEU A 85 9.25 -1.40 -8.45
N ASN A 86 9.24 -2.72 -8.25
CA ASN A 86 9.49 -3.69 -9.31
C ASN A 86 8.43 -3.62 -10.44
N LEU A 87 7.18 -3.38 -10.09
CA LEU A 87 6.10 -3.25 -11.07
C LEU A 87 6.15 -1.92 -11.83
N LEU A 88 6.63 -0.84 -11.25
CA LEU A 88 6.76 0.44 -11.95
C LEU A 88 7.94 0.47 -12.92
N LYS A 89 8.92 -0.44 -12.76
CA LYS A 89 10.18 -0.45 -13.52
C LYS A 89 10.96 0.87 -13.41
N ILE A 90 10.73 1.62 -12.34
CA ILE A 90 11.53 2.81 -12.07
C ILE A 90 12.81 2.38 -11.39
N SER A 91 13.92 2.98 -11.79
CA SER A 91 15.20 2.87 -11.11
C SER A 91 15.14 3.51 -9.73
N ARG A 92 16.09 3.16 -8.85
CA ARG A 92 16.23 3.85 -7.55
C ARG A 92 16.52 5.34 -7.72
N GLY A 93 17.20 5.75 -8.80
CA GLY A 93 17.43 7.15 -9.10
C GLY A 93 16.13 7.90 -9.43
N GLU A 94 15.24 7.32 -10.22
CA GLU A 94 13.91 7.90 -10.48
C GLU A 94 13.02 7.94 -9.23
N LEU A 95 13.20 6.99 -8.31
CA LEU A 95 12.56 7.06 -6.99
C LEU A 95 13.15 8.20 -6.15
N ASP A 96 14.47 8.38 -6.16
CA ASP A 96 15.15 9.48 -5.45
C ASP A 96 14.66 10.86 -5.96
N ASP A 97 14.39 11.00 -7.27
CA ASP A 97 13.80 12.21 -7.84
C ASP A 97 12.37 12.45 -7.30
N LEU A 98 11.53 11.40 -7.26
CA LEU A 98 10.20 11.47 -6.64
C LEU A 98 10.26 11.81 -5.14
N VAL A 99 11.28 11.29 -4.43
CA VAL A 99 11.53 11.57 -3.01
C VAL A 99 11.93 13.03 -2.82
N GLN A 100 12.79 13.56 -3.68
CA GLN A 100 13.22 14.95 -3.63
C GLN A 100 12.06 15.91 -3.92
N ASP A 101 11.22 15.59 -4.91
CA ASP A 101 10.01 16.35 -5.25
C ASP A 101 8.95 16.31 -4.15
N ALA A 102 8.88 15.22 -3.38
CA ALA A 102 7.99 15.09 -2.23
C ALA A 102 8.41 15.97 -1.03
N GLY A 103 9.57 16.65 -1.11
CA GLY A 103 10.06 17.61 -0.13
C GLY A 103 10.70 16.98 1.10
N ASN A 104 10.73 17.73 2.22
CA ASN A 104 11.36 17.30 3.49
C ASN A 104 10.51 16.23 4.22
N ILE A 105 10.36 15.05 3.63
CA ILE A 105 9.87 13.87 4.34
C ILE A 105 10.98 13.43 5.30
N GLN A 106 10.76 13.68 6.59
CA GLN A 106 11.62 13.18 7.65
C GLN A 106 11.20 11.75 7.98
N GLY A 107 12.18 10.86 8.08
CA GLY A 107 12.00 9.46 8.45
C GLY A 107 13.26 8.95 9.15
N PRO A 108 13.15 7.84 9.89
CA PRO A 108 14.25 7.30 10.69
C PRO A 108 15.45 6.89 9.83
N ASP A 109 15.19 6.43 8.60
CA ASP A 109 16.21 6.08 7.61
C ASP A 109 15.68 6.27 6.17
N LYS A 110 16.52 5.93 5.18
CA LYS A 110 16.22 6.08 3.76
C LYS A 110 15.15 5.09 3.28
N GLU A 111 15.20 3.84 3.76
CA GLU A 111 14.34 2.75 3.28
C GLU A 111 12.88 3.00 3.66
N HIS A 112 12.61 3.29 4.95
CA HIS A 112 11.26 3.61 5.39
C HIS A 112 10.68 4.87 4.70
N ARG A 113 11.55 5.80 4.27
CA ARG A 113 11.15 7.00 3.53
C ARG A 113 10.72 6.65 2.11
N GLU A 114 11.53 5.85 1.41
CA GLU A 114 11.22 5.33 0.08
C GLU A 114 9.89 4.55 0.10
N ASP A 115 9.69 3.71 1.10
CA ASP A 115 8.48 2.93 1.30
C ASP A 115 7.25 3.82 1.55
N ALA A 116 7.37 4.83 2.41
CA ALA A 116 6.30 5.80 2.65
C ALA A 116 5.90 6.57 1.39
N ILE A 117 6.86 6.92 0.53
CA ILE A 117 6.60 7.63 -0.74
C ILE A 117 5.91 6.71 -1.74
N LEU A 118 6.34 5.45 -1.84
CA LEU A 118 5.69 4.46 -2.68
C LEU A 118 4.25 4.18 -2.20
N ALA A 119 4.03 4.11 -0.89
CA ALA A 119 2.69 4.00 -0.32
C ALA A 119 1.82 5.23 -0.65
N ALA A 120 2.36 6.45 -0.49
CA ALA A 120 1.68 7.69 -0.88
C ALA A 120 1.36 7.73 -2.38
N TYR A 121 2.26 7.21 -3.23
CA TYR A 121 2.04 7.11 -4.67
C TYR A 121 0.91 6.15 -5.03
N ALA A 122 0.84 4.99 -4.36
CA ALA A 122 -0.29 4.07 -4.50
C ALA A 122 -1.62 4.75 -4.11
N ALA A 123 -1.61 5.53 -3.03
CA ALA A 123 -2.79 6.29 -2.59
C ALA A 123 -3.20 7.38 -3.58
N TRP A 124 -2.23 8.09 -4.15
CA TRP A 124 -2.47 9.05 -5.22
C TRP A 124 -3.05 8.36 -6.48
N ALA A 125 -2.53 7.19 -6.85
CA ALA A 125 -3.01 6.42 -8.00
C ALA A 125 -4.44 5.90 -7.78
N MET A 126 -4.76 5.45 -6.56
CA MET A 126 -6.13 5.12 -6.15
C MET A 126 -7.06 6.33 -6.28
N HIS A 127 -6.67 7.48 -5.73
CA HIS A 127 -7.50 8.68 -5.72
C HIS A 127 -7.82 9.18 -7.14
N HIS A 128 -6.83 9.12 -8.04
CA HIS A 128 -6.96 9.59 -9.42
C HIS A 128 -7.42 8.50 -10.39
N GLN A 129 -7.70 7.29 -9.92
CA GLN A 129 -8.05 6.13 -10.76
C GLN A 129 -7.09 5.97 -11.94
N ARG A 130 -5.79 6.00 -11.65
CA ARG A 130 -4.74 6.06 -12.68
C ARG A 130 -4.92 4.94 -13.72
N PRO A 131 -4.91 5.25 -15.03
CA PRO A 131 -4.98 4.23 -16.08
C PRO A 131 -3.90 3.14 -15.90
N GLY A 132 -4.29 1.88 -16.09
CA GLY A 132 -3.42 0.72 -15.90
C GLY A 132 -3.25 0.26 -14.44
N TRP A 133 -3.84 0.98 -13.47
CA TRP A 133 -3.91 0.53 -12.08
C TRP A 133 -5.28 -0.09 -11.78
N ARG A 134 -5.28 -1.07 -10.89
CA ARG A 134 -6.50 -1.77 -10.46
C ARG A 134 -6.53 -1.97 -8.96
N ASN A 135 -7.72 -1.92 -8.39
CA ASN A 135 -7.96 -2.36 -7.01
C ASN A 135 -8.02 -3.90 -6.97
N LEU A 136 -6.95 -4.53 -6.49
CA LEU A 136 -6.84 -5.99 -6.39
C LEU A 136 -7.72 -6.57 -5.29
N LEU A 137 -8.12 -5.76 -4.29
CA LEU A 137 -9.03 -6.19 -3.22
C LEU A 137 -10.37 -6.70 -3.77
N ILE A 138 -10.81 -6.19 -4.93
CA ILE A 138 -12.07 -6.62 -5.59
C ILE A 138 -12.00 -8.10 -6.01
N GLY A 139 -10.80 -8.63 -6.24
CA GLY A 139 -10.59 -10.03 -6.63
C GLY A 139 -10.48 -11.00 -5.45
N GLU A 140 -10.54 -10.52 -4.21
CA GLU A 140 -10.48 -11.38 -3.03
C GLU A 140 -11.78 -12.13 -2.79
N THR A 141 -11.67 -13.33 -2.24
CA THR A 141 -12.83 -14.18 -1.89
C THR A 141 -13.30 -13.85 -0.48
N PRO A 142 -14.53 -13.33 -0.29
CA PRO A 142 -15.09 -13.12 1.03
C PRO A 142 -15.34 -14.46 1.77
N PRO A 143 -15.42 -14.46 3.11
CA PRO A 143 -15.32 -13.30 3.97
C PRO A 143 -13.87 -12.90 4.27
N LEU A 144 -13.65 -11.59 4.32
CA LEU A 144 -12.39 -10.99 4.71
C LEU A 144 -12.51 -10.49 6.14
N TYR A 145 -11.51 -10.81 6.95
CA TYR A 145 -11.28 -10.15 8.22
C TYR A 145 -10.50 -8.87 7.98
N SER A 146 -11.02 -7.78 8.51
CA SER A 146 -10.24 -6.60 8.80
C SER A 146 -10.56 -6.23 10.26
N PRO A 147 -9.59 -5.79 11.06
CA PRO A 147 -9.88 -5.21 12.37
C PRO A 147 -10.79 -3.97 12.29
N TYR A 148 -11.15 -3.52 11.08
CA TYR A 148 -12.05 -2.41 10.76
C TYR A 148 -13.33 -2.88 10.03
N PRO A 149 -14.40 -3.27 10.77
CA PRO A 149 -15.59 -3.87 10.17
C PRO A 149 -16.56 -2.90 9.51
N GLU A 150 -16.52 -1.59 9.79
CA GLU A 150 -17.70 -0.73 9.56
C GLU A 150 -17.76 0.07 8.25
N LYS A 151 -16.74 0.07 7.39
CA LYS A 151 -16.78 0.63 6.01
C LYS A 151 -15.42 0.44 5.34
N MET A 152 -15.28 -0.57 4.49
CA MET A 152 -14.07 -0.81 3.70
C MET A 152 -13.92 0.25 2.59
N ASP A 153 -13.47 1.46 2.92
CA ASP A 153 -12.73 2.28 1.94
C ASP A 153 -11.23 1.91 2.02
N ILE A 154 -10.96 0.61 2.09
CA ILE A 154 -9.62 0.05 1.97
C ILE A 154 -9.51 -0.45 0.54
N GLY A 155 -8.44 -0.05 -0.14
CA GLY A 155 -8.07 -0.55 -1.45
C GLY A 155 -6.76 -1.32 -1.39
N TYR A 156 -6.47 -2.01 -2.49
CA TYR A 156 -5.14 -2.53 -2.78
C TYR A 156 -4.82 -2.17 -4.23
N TRP A 157 -4.28 -0.98 -4.47
CA TRP A 157 -4.08 -0.45 -5.82
C TRP A 157 -2.68 -0.74 -6.34
N MET A 158 -2.61 -1.42 -7.50
CA MET A 158 -1.33 -1.79 -8.13
C MET A 158 -1.38 -1.66 -9.67
N PRO A 159 -0.24 -1.35 -10.32
CA PRO A 159 -0.10 -1.34 -11.77
C PRO A 159 0.14 -2.76 -12.31
N ILE A 160 -0.91 -3.59 -12.29
CA ILE A 160 -0.87 -4.96 -12.82
C ILE A 160 -1.45 -4.97 -14.25
N PRO A 161 -0.74 -5.54 -15.25
CA PRO A 161 -1.23 -5.68 -16.62
C PRO A 161 -2.45 -6.60 -16.75
#